data_AF-A0A344LFN3-F1
#
_entry.id   AF-A0A344LFN3-F1
#
_cell.length_a   1.000
_cell.length_b   1.000
_cell.length_c   1.000
_cell.angle_alpha   90.00
_cell.angle_beta   90.00
_cell.angle_gamma   90.00
#
_symmetry.space_group_name_H-M   'P 1'
#
loop_
_entity.id
_entity.type
_entity.pdbx_description
1 polymer ?
#
loop_
_entity_poly.entity_id
_entity_poly.type
_entity_poly.pdbx_seq_one_letter_code
_entity_poly.pdbx_strand_id
1 'polypeptide(L)'
;MSIVVNYETIRTAAEDCTKTGGELEQRFEDLKQQLAPLVDTWTGEAMEAWNQRQDEWNRSLEEMKSLLARIATALPQIADGYQDTDKGVGNMFA
;
A
#
# COMPACT_ATOMS: atom_id res chain seq x y z
N MET A 1 -25.23 10.49 -16.62
CA MET A 1 -24.46 9.34 -16.12
C MET A 1 -23.03 9.83 -15.91
N SER A 2 -22.82 10.56 -14.81
CA SER A 2 -21.50 11.06 -14.44
C SER A 2 -20.75 9.94 -13.74
N ILE A 3 -19.47 9.79 -14.03
CA ILE A 3 -18.61 8.75 -13.49
C ILE A 3 -18.41 9.07 -12.00
N VAL A 4 -19.36 8.59 -11.20
CA VAL A 4 -19.19 8.39 -9.77
C VAL A 4 -18.19 7.24 -9.68
N VAL A 5 -16.89 7.55 -9.76
CA VAL A 5 -15.91 6.60 -9.22
C VAL A 5 -16.27 6.53 -7.74
N ASN A 6 -17.07 5.52 -7.39
CA ASN A 6 -17.75 5.42 -6.10
C ASN A 6 -16.70 5.63 -5.02
N TYR A 7 -16.83 6.72 -4.26
CA TYR A 7 -15.98 7.04 -3.10
C TYR A 7 -15.87 5.83 -2.16
N GLU A 8 -16.94 5.04 -2.09
CA GLU A 8 -17.00 3.78 -1.37
C GLU A 8 -16.07 2.71 -1.95
N THR A 9 -16.06 2.50 -3.27
CA THR A 9 -15.15 1.57 -3.95
C THR A 9 -13.70 1.97 -3.78
N ILE A 10 -13.44 3.28 -3.81
CA ILE A 10 -12.13 3.88 -3.58
C ILE A 10 -11.66 3.64 -2.14
N ARG A 11 -12.53 3.87 -1.15
CA ARG A 11 -12.25 3.61 0.26
C ARG A 11 -12.01 2.12 0.51
N THR A 12 -12.86 1.26 -0.05
CA THR A 12 -12.70 -0.19 0.04
C THR A 12 -11.38 -0.65 -0.60
N ALA A 13 -11.00 -0.10 -1.76
CA ALA A 13 -9.72 -0.42 -2.37
C ALA A 13 -8.52 0.02 -1.50
N ALA A 14 -8.61 1.17 -0.82
CA ALA A 14 -7.59 1.61 0.12
C ALA A 14 -7.51 0.70 1.36
N GLU A 15 -8.65 0.30 1.92
CA GLU A 15 -8.73 -0.64 3.04
C GLU A 15 -8.19 -2.03 2.64
N ASP A 16 -8.57 -2.54 1.48
CA ASP A 16 -8.06 -3.80 0.92
C ASP A 16 -6.55 -3.74 0.68
N CYS A 17 -6.05 -2.59 0.24
CA CYS A 17 -4.62 -2.36 0.09
C CYS A 17 -3.89 -2.41 1.45
N THR A 18 -4.40 -1.72 2.47
CA THR A 18 -3.83 -1.76 3.83
C THR A 18 -3.86 -3.18 4.39
N LYS A 19 -4.98 -3.89 4.20
CA LYS A 19 -5.14 -5.28 4.63
C LYS A 19 -4.16 -6.21 3.92
N THR A 20 -4.07 -6.10 2.59
CA THR A 20 -3.13 -6.88 1.76
C THR A 20 -1.68 -6.59 2.15
N GLY A 21 -1.35 -5.33 2.47
CA GLY A 21 -0.04 -4.95 3.00
C GLY A 21 0.28 -5.62 4.34
N GLY A 22 -0.69 -5.68 5.26
CA GLY A 22 -0.54 -6.39 6.53
C GLY A 22 -0.42 -7.91 6.37
N GLU A 23 -1.20 -8.51 5.46
CA GLU A 23 -1.10 -9.93 5.13
C GLU A 23 0.26 -10.28 4.49
N LEU A 24 0.78 -9.40 3.62
CA LEU A 24 2.11 -9.54 3.04
C LEU A 24 3.20 -9.47 4.12
N GLU A 25 3.10 -8.54 5.07
CA GLU A 25 4.02 -8.48 6.20
C GLU A 25 3.98 -9.74 7.06
N GLN A 26 2.79 -10.25 7.38
CA GLN A 26 2.66 -11.50 8.14
C GLN A 26 3.30 -12.68 7.42
N ARG A 27 2.99 -12.86 6.14
CA ARG A 27 3.59 -13.94 5.33
C ARG A 27 5.11 -13.82 5.26
N PHE A 28 5.61 -12.59 5.26
CA PHE A 28 7.03 -12.32 5.21
C PHE A 28 7.72 -12.61 6.55
N GLU A 29 7.11 -12.22 7.67
CA GLU A 29 7.60 -12.59 9.00
C GLU A 29 7.57 -14.11 9.22
N ASP A 30 6.51 -14.79 8.77
CA ASP A 30 6.44 -16.26 8.80
C ASP A 30 7.58 -16.89 7.98
N LEU A 31 7.90 -16.33 6.82
CA LEU A 31 9.00 -16.80 5.97
C LEU A 31 10.35 -16.57 6.64
N LYS A 32 10.57 -15.41 7.29
CA LYS A 32 11.76 -15.12 8.09
C LYS A 32 11.91 -16.07 9.27
N GLN A 33 10.82 -16.38 9.98
CA GLN A 33 10.85 -17.34 11.08
C GLN A 33 11.21 -18.75 10.62
N GLN A 34 10.69 -19.17 9.46
CA GLN A 34 11.05 -20.46 8.85
C GLN A 34 12.51 -20.49 8.38
N LEU A 35 13.04 -19.35 7.94
CA LEU A 35 14.44 -19.22 7.51
C LEU A 35 15.41 -19.06 8.68
N ALA A 36 14.98 -18.56 9.84
CA ALA A 36 15.84 -18.37 11.01
C ALA A 36 16.72 -19.59 11.38
N PRO A 37 16.22 -20.84 11.45
CA PRO A 37 17.07 -22.00 11.72
C PRO A 37 18.00 -22.37 10.56
N LEU A 38 17.68 -22.00 9.32
CA LEU A 38 18.57 -22.20 8.16
C LEU A 38 19.67 -21.14 8.12
N VAL A 39 19.37 -19.89 8.48
CA VAL A 39 20.33 -18.80 8.60
C VAL A 39 21.41 -19.12 9.65
N ASP A 40 21.06 -19.84 10.72
CA ASP A 40 22.04 -20.30 11.73
C ASP A 40 23.07 -21.28 11.15
N THR A 41 22.73 -21.98 10.06
CA THR A 41 23.66 -22.88 9.34
C THR A 41 24.49 -22.18 8.27
N TRP A 42 24.21 -20.91 7.97
CA TRP A 42 24.87 -20.15 6.92
C TRP A 42 26.17 -19.52 7.40
N THR A 43 27.28 -19.86 6.75
CA THR A 43 28.60 -19.31 7.05
C THR A 43 28.83 -17.98 6.33
N GLY A 44 29.24 -16.94 7.06
CA GLY A 44 29.88 -15.71 6.56
C GLY A 44 29.21 -15.03 5.36
N GLU A 45 29.59 -15.44 4.15
CA GLU A 45 29.14 -14.89 2.87
C GLU A 45 27.62 -15.04 2.65
N ALA A 46 27.03 -16.15 3.10
CA ALA A 46 25.58 -16.38 3.01
C ALA A 46 24.80 -15.50 4.00
N MET A 47 25.41 -15.11 5.13
CA MET A 47 24.82 -14.19 6.10
C MET A 47 24.82 -12.74 5.58
N GLU A 48 25.86 -12.33 4.85
CA GLU A 48 25.89 -11.04 4.15
C GLU A 48 24.83 -10.96 3.05
N ALA A 49 24.71 -12.01 2.23
CA ALA A 49 23.69 -12.08 1.18
C ALA A 49 22.27 -12.05 1.77
N TRP A 50 22.06 -12.74 2.91
CA TRP A 50 20.80 -12.69 3.64
C TRP A 50 20.46 -11.28 4.11
N ASN A 51 21.40 -10.59 4.76
CA ASN A 51 21.17 -9.23 5.26
C ASN A 51 20.81 -8.27 4.12
N GLN A 52 21.53 -8.32 2.98
CA GLN A 52 21.18 -7.51 1.81
C GLN A 52 19.76 -7.81 1.30
N ARG A 53 19.41 -9.09 1.23
CA ARG A 53 18.08 -9.52 0.78
C ARG A 53 17.00 -9.02 1.74
N GLN A 54 17.27 -9.07 3.04
CA GLN A 54 16.37 -8.61 4.08
C GLN A 54 16.13 -7.10 3.98
N ASP A 55 17.16 -6.31 3.74
CA ASP A 55 17.06 -4.85 3.56
C ASP A 55 16.29 -4.47 2.29
N GLU A 56 16.57 -5.15 1.18
CA GLU A 56 15.88 -4.93 -0.10
C GLU A 56 14.37 -5.23 0.01
N TRP A 57 14.03 -6.27 0.77
CA TRP A 57 12.65 -6.63 1.06
C TRP A 57 11.96 -5.64 2.00
N ASN A 58 12.62 -5.23 3.10
CA ASN A 58 12.09 -4.21 4.01
C ASN A 58 11.78 -2.92 3.26
N ARG A 59 12.69 -2.49 2.38
CA ARG A 59 12.49 -1.32 1.52
C ARG A 59 11.30 -1.48 0.58
N SER A 60 11.15 -2.65 -0.05
CA SER A 60 10.03 -2.92 -0.95
C SER A 60 8.67 -2.86 -0.22
N LEU A 61 8.62 -3.36 1.03
CA LEU A 61 7.43 -3.28 1.88
C LEU A 61 7.11 -1.82 2.27
N GLU A 62 8.11 -1.03 2.65
CA GLU A 62 7.92 0.40 2.93
C GLU A 62 7.44 1.17 1.70
N GLU A 63 8.01 0.91 0.52
CA GLU A 63 7.59 1.54 -0.73
C GLU A 63 6.14 1.19 -1.08
N MET A 64 5.73 -0.08 -0.91
CA MET A 64 4.32 -0.48 -1.04
C MET A 64 3.44 0.27 -0.06
N LYS A 65 3.76 0.27 1.24
CA LYS A 65 2.98 0.99 2.26
C LYS A 65 2.85 2.49 1.94
N SER A 66 3.95 3.10 1.50
CA SER A 66 3.98 4.51 1.11
C SER A 66 3.10 4.79 -0.10
N LEU A 67 3.15 3.93 -1.14
CA LEU A 67 2.29 4.05 -2.31
C LEU A 67 0.81 3.92 -1.94
N LEU A 68 0.47 2.95 -1.10
CA LEU A 68 -0.90 2.74 -0.65
C LEU A 68 -1.41 3.92 0.20
N ALA A 69 -0.57 4.47 1.08
CA ALA A 69 -0.89 5.67 1.84
C ALA A 69 -1.10 6.89 0.92
N ARG A 70 -0.29 7.05 -0.12
CA ARG A 70 -0.46 8.11 -1.13
C ARG A 70 -1.75 7.96 -1.93
N ILE A 71 -2.11 6.73 -2.29
CA ILE A 71 -3.37 6.44 -2.95
C ILE A 71 -4.53 6.84 -2.02
N ALA A 72 -4.50 6.39 -0.76
CA ALA A 72 -5.51 6.71 0.24
C ALA A 72 -5.67 8.23 0.50
N THR A 73 -4.63 9.04 0.35
CA THR A 73 -4.70 10.51 0.54
C THR A 73 -5.05 11.28 -0.73
N ALA A 74 -4.61 10.84 -1.90
CA ALA A 74 -4.91 11.50 -3.17
C ALA A 74 -6.39 11.34 -3.58
N LEU A 75 -6.99 10.21 -3.23
CA LEU A 75 -8.36 9.85 -3.59
C LEU A 75 -9.43 10.79 -3.01
N PRO A 76 -9.42 11.13 -1.69
CA PRO A 76 -10.31 12.15 -1.12
C PRO A 76 -10.15 13.53 -1.75
N GLN A 77 -8.92 13.96 -2.04
CA GLN A 77 -8.65 15.26 -2.65
C GLN A 77 -9.27 15.39 -4.04
N ILE A 78 -9.25 14.30 -4.82
CA ILE A 78 -9.92 14.26 -6.12
C ILE A 78 -11.44 14.33 -5.92
N ALA A 79 -12.01 13.57 -4.98
CA ALA A 79 -13.45 13.57 -4.72
C ALA A 79 -13.98 14.96 -4.28
N ASP A 80 -13.26 15.66 -3.41
CA ASP A 80 -13.61 17.02 -2.97
C ASP A 80 -13.58 18.02 -4.12
N GLY A 81 -12.53 17.99 -4.96
CA GLY A 81 -12.41 18.87 -6.12
C GLY A 81 -13.51 18.66 -7.18
N TYR A 82 -13.97 17.42 -7.35
CA TYR A 82 -15.10 17.12 -8.23
C TYR A 82 -16.44 17.62 -7.67
N GLN A 83 -16.70 17.46 -6.36
CA GLN A 83 -17.94 17.94 -5.73
C GLN A 83 -18.08 19.47 -5.77
N ASP A 84 -16.99 20.21 -5.54
CA ASP A 84 -16.99 21.66 -5.61
C ASP A 84 -17.18 22.18 -7.04
N THR A 85 -16.57 21.52 -8.02
CA THR A 85 -16.74 21.87 -9.43
C THR A 85 -18.16 21.61 -9.91
N ASP A 86 -18.77 20.48 -9.54
CA ASP A 86 -20.15 20.15 -9.92
C ASP A 86 -21.18 21.09 -9.26
N LYS A 87 -20.97 21.47 -7.98
CA LYS A 87 -21.80 22.49 -7.30
C LYS A 87 -21.65 23.88 -7.91
N GLY A 88 -20.43 24.28 -8.27
CA GLY A 88 -20.17 25.58 -8.90
C GLY A 88 -20.84 25.72 -10.28
N VAL A 89 -20.86 24.64 -11.05
CA VAL A 89 -21.52 24.58 -12.37
C VAL A 89 -23.05 24.49 -12.22
N GLY A 90 -23.56 23.70 -11.27
CA GLY A 90 -25.00 23.60 -11.00
C GLY A 90 -25.65 24.93 -10.58
N ASN A 91 -24.94 25.77 -9.81
CA ASN A 91 -25.40 27.12 -9.44
C ASN A 91 -25.21 28.16 -10.55
N MET A 92 -24.45 27.87 -11.61
CA MET A 92 -24.28 28.76 -12.76
C MET A 92 -25.39 28.56 -13.81
N PHE A 93 -26.10 27.44 -13.76
CA PHE A 93 -27.13 27.05 -14.73
C PHE A 93 -28.55 26.93 -14.13
N ALA A 94 -28.75 27.39 -12.89
CA ALA A 94 -30.07 27.53 -12.24
C ALA A 94 -30.39 29.02 -12.01
#